data_AF-A0A918VVU1-F1
#
_entry.id   AF-A0A918VVU1-F1
#
_cell.length_a   1.000
_cell.length_b   1.000
_cell.length_c   1.000
_cell.angle_alpha   90.00
_cell.angle_beta   90.00
_cell.angle_gamma   90.00
#
_symmetry.space_group_name_H-M   'P 1'
#
loop_
_entity.id
_entity.type
_entity.pdbx_description
1 polymer ?
#
loop_
_entity_poly.entity_id
_entity_poly.type
_entity_poly.pdbx_seq_one_letter_code
_entity_poly.pdbx_strand_id
1 'polypeptide(L)'
;MQDLLSQYHSVEPQKVKTWIKVGATSEFPENGGACIKYKTRQIAVFNFKRDSQWYACQNLCPHKLEMVLSRGMTGDSKGIPKVACPLHKKTFSLKDGSNLNGEDYKIAVYPVKIENEIVYIGFTD
;
A
#
# COMPACT_ATOMS: atom_id res chain seq x y z
N MET A 1 -15.54 -0.34 -14.73
CA MET A 1 -14.91 -1.39 -13.89
C MET A 1 -13.42 -1.52 -14.14
N GLN A 2 -12.97 -1.85 -15.36
CA GLN A 2 -11.54 -1.86 -15.74
C GLN A 2 -10.85 -0.49 -15.59
N ASP A 3 -11.61 0.59 -15.78
CA ASP A 3 -11.12 1.98 -15.73
C ASP A 3 -10.64 2.45 -14.34
N LEU A 4 -11.07 1.80 -13.25
CA LEU A 4 -10.62 2.18 -11.91
C LEU A 4 -9.28 1.51 -11.57
N LEU A 5 -9.09 0.25 -11.97
CA LEU A 5 -7.86 -0.49 -11.73
C LEU A 5 -6.71 -0.01 -12.62
N SER A 6 -7.00 0.47 -13.84
CA SER A 6 -5.99 1.03 -14.76
C SER A 6 -5.29 2.28 -14.23
N GLN A 7 -5.80 2.92 -13.16
CA GLN A 7 -5.15 4.07 -12.54
C GLN A 7 -3.98 3.66 -11.62
N TYR A 8 -3.90 2.39 -11.26
CA TYR A 8 -2.96 1.87 -10.28
C TYR A 8 -1.87 1.02 -10.94
N HIS A 9 -0.64 1.52 -10.85
CA HIS A 9 0.56 0.82 -11.34
C HIS A 9 1.62 0.85 -10.25
N SER A 10 2.28 -0.29 -10.04
CA SER A 10 3.42 -0.35 -9.12
C SER A 10 4.55 0.55 -9.60
N VAL A 11 5.24 1.17 -8.66
CA VAL A 11 6.39 2.02 -8.93
C VAL A 11 7.65 1.35 -8.39
N GLU A 12 8.63 1.15 -9.25
CA GLU A 12 9.96 0.70 -8.82
C GLU A 12 10.74 1.89 -8.22
N PRO A 13 11.55 1.70 -7.15
CA PRO A 13 12.31 2.79 -6.54
C PRO A 13 13.16 3.60 -7.51
N GLN A 14 13.77 2.96 -8.52
CA GLN A 14 14.60 3.65 -9.52
C GLN A 14 13.80 4.48 -10.53
N LYS A 15 12.48 4.25 -10.63
CA LYS A 15 11.58 4.94 -11.57
C LYS A 15 10.82 6.10 -10.91
N VAL A 16 11.01 6.33 -9.60
CA VAL A 16 10.37 7.44 -8.89
C VAL A 16 10.85 8.77 -9.46
N LYS A 17 9.91 9.60 -9.92
CA LYS A 17 10.16 10.97 -10.39
C LYS A 17 9.79 12.01 -9.34
N THR A 18 8.77 11.72 -8.52
CA THR A 18 8.22 12.65 -7.53
C THR A 18 8.05 11.95 -6.19
N TRP A 19 8.58 12.58 -5.13
CA TRP A 19 8.32 12.19 -3.74
C TRP A 19 7.30 13.14 -3.13
N ILE A 20 6.19 12.59 -2.65
CA ILE A 20 5.11 13.37 -2.04
C ILE A 20 5.12 13.17 -0.54
N LYS A 21 5.19 14.26 0.21
CA LYS A 21 4.99 14.27 1.66
C LYS A 21 3.55 13.87 1.97
N VAL A 22 3.37 12.84 2.82
CA VAL A 22 2.04 12.33 3.17
C VAL A 22 1.68 12.48 4.65
N GLY A 23 2.64 12.79 5.51
CA GLY A 23 2.41 13.05 6.94
C GLY A 23 3.66 12.80 7.79
N ALA A 24 3.61 13.15 9.06
CA ALA A 24 4.60 12.72 10.06
C ALA A 24 4.40 11.24 10.41
N THR A 25 5.46 10.54 10.80
CA THR A 25 5.41 9.12 11.18
C THR A 25 4.43 8.84 12.33
N SER A 26 4.26 9.81 13.23
CA SER A 26 3.33 9.75 14.38
C SER A 26 1.85 9.82 13.99
N GLU A 27 1.52 10.27 12.78
CA GLU A 27 0.14 10.32 12.28
C GLU A 27 -0.35 8.97 11.73
N PHE A 28 0.55 7.99 11.58
CA PHE A 28 0.22 6.65 11.08
C PHE A 28 0.11 5.64 12.24
N PRO A 29 -0.95 4.80 12.25
CA PRO A 29 -1.11 3.77 13.27
C PRO A 29 0.07 2.80 13.30
N GLU A 30 0.60 2.51 14.49
CA GLU A 30 1.60 1.47 14.65
C GLU A 30 1.03 0.09 14.29
N ASN A 31 1.72 -0.66 13.43
CA ASN A 31 1.30 -1.97 12.95
C ASN A 31 -0.10 -1.94 12.32
N GLY A 32 -0.42 -0.85 11.64
CA GLY A 32 -1.69 -0.63 10.95
C GLY A 32 -1.51 0.22 9.70
N GLY A 33 -2.64 0.54 9.07
CA GLY A 33 -2.68 1.34 7.85
C GLY A 33 -3.39 2.68 8.02
N ALA A 34 -2.97 3.67 7.24
CA ALA A 34 -3.70 4.91 7.01
C ALA A 34 -3.96 5.09 5.50
N CYS A 35 -5.02 5.80 5.16
CA CYS A 35 -5.32 6.14 3.77
C CYS A 35 -4.90 7.57 3.48
N ILE A 36 -4.19 7.77 2.37
CA ILE A 36 -3.84 9.09 1.85
C ILE A 36 -4.43 9.26 0.45
N LYS A 37 -4.60 10.52 0.03
CA LYS A 37 -5.08 10.87 -1.31
C LYS A 37 -3.92 11.41 -2.14
N TYR A 38 -3.74 10.86 -3.34
CA TYR A 38 -2.83 11.37 -4.35
C TYR A 38 -3.58 11.60 -5.66
N LYS A 39 -3.78 12.86 -6.04
CA LYS A 39 -4.65 13.24 -7.18
C LYS A 39 -6.04 12.58 -7.01
N THR A 40 -6.46 11.72 -7.93
CA THR A 40 -7.72 10.95 -7.88
C THR A 40 -7.59 9.60 -7.17
N ARG A 41 -6.37 9.17 -6.83
CA ARG A 41 -6.07 7.85 -6.27
C ARG A 41 -6.04 7.88 -4.76
N GLN A 42 -6.51 6.79 -4.14
CA GLN A 42 -6.30 6.51 -2.72
C GLN A 42 -5.20 5.48 -2.54
N ILE A 43 -4.27 5.76 -1.64
CA ILE A 43 -3.11 4.92 -1.33
C ILE A 43 -3.19 4.53 0.15
N ALA A 44 -3.05 3.24 0.43
CA ALA A 44 -2.91 2.72 1.77
C ALA A 44 -1.42 2.70 2.14
N VAL A 45 -1.08 3.25 3.29
CA VAL A 45 0.29 3.32 3.82
C VAL A 45 0.32 2.61 5.17
N PHE A 46 1.28 1.72 5.36
CA PHE A 46 1.38 0.85 6.53
C PHE A 46 2.70 1.04 7.26
N ASN A 47 2.63 1.16 8.58
CA ASN A 47 3.78 1.26 9.46
C ASN A 47 4.00 -0.07 10.20
N PHE A 48 4.97 -0.87 9.75
CA PHE A 48 5.38 -2.10 10.41
C PHE A 48 6.39 -1.75 11.51
N LYS A 49 5.88 -1.18 12.60
CA LYS A 49 6.68 -0.61 13.70
C LYS A 49 7.67 -1.61 14.30
N ARG A 50 7.27 -2.89 14.42
CA ARG A 50 8.12 -3.98 14.96
C ARG A 50 9.38 -4.21 14.12
N ASP A 51 9.27 -4.07 12.81
CA ASP A 51 10.37 -4.33 11.87
C ASP A 51 11.04 -3.04 11.38
N SER A 52 10.60 -1.87 11.88
CA SER A 52 10.99 -0.54 11.40
C SER A 52 10.85 -0.37 9.88
N GLN A 53 9.79 -0.97 9.32
CA GLN A 53 9.54 -0.97 7.87
C GLN A 53 8.24 -0.25 7.53
N TRP A 54 8.19 0.28 6.32
CA TRP A 54 7.03 0.99 5.79
C TRP A 54 6.68 0.47 4.40
N TYR A 55 5.38 0.39 4.14
CA TYR A 55 4.85 -0.13 2.90
C TYR A 55 3.71 0.73 2.39
N ALA A 56 3.52 0.79 1.09
CA ALA A 56 2.38 1.46 0.50
C ALA A 56 1.84 0.70 -0.70
N CYS A 57 0.52 0.71 -0.85
CA CYS A 57 -0.18 0.12 -1.98
C CYS A 57 -1.44 0.91 -2.34
N GLN A 58 -2.11 0.55 -3.42
CA GLN A 58 -3.45 1.08 -3.69
C GLN A 58 -4.39 0.79 -2.52
N ASN A 59 -5.29 1.72 -2.18
CA ASN A 59 -6.32 1.46 -1.17
C ASN A 59 -7.44 0.54 -1.70
N LEU A 60 -7.58 0.47 -3.03
CA LEU A 60 -8.60 -0.30 -3.72
C LEU A 60 -8.30 -1.80 -3.62
N CYS A 61 -9.21 -2.57 -3.03
CA CYS A 61 -9.17 -4.02 -3.11
C CYS A 61 -9.67 -4.48 -4.49
N PRO A 62 -8.84 -5.14 -5.32
CA PRO A 62 -9.24 -5.55 -6.67
C PRO A 62 -10.33 -6.64 -6.71
N HIS A 63 -10.57 -7.35 -5.60
CA HIS A 63 -11.56 -8.43 -5.54
C HIS A 63 -13.01 -7.94 -5.76
N LYS A 64 -13.40 -6.83 -5.12
CA LYS A 64 -14.74 -6.24 -5.20
C LYS A 64 -14.75 -4.73 -5.45
N LEU A 65 -13.58 -4.16 -5.74
CA LEU A 65 -13.38 -2.75 -6.11
C LEU A 65 -13.80 -1.76 -5.02
N GLU A 66 -13.41 -2.07 -3.79
CA GLU A 66 -13.72 -1.25 -2.61
C GLU A 66 -12.44 -0.61 -2.03
N MET A 67 -12.54 0.65 -1.63
CA MET A 67 -11.43 1.43 -1.06
C MET A 67 -11.22 1.12 0.43
N VAL A 68 -10.68 -0.07 0.73
CA VAL A 68 -10.67 -0.62 2.11
C VAL A 68 -9.33 -1.18 2.58
N LEU A 69 -8.30 -1.26 1.75
CA LEU A 69 -7.05 -1.95 2.12
C LEU A 69 -6.29 -1.25 3.26
N SER A 70 -6.41 0.06 3.42
CA SER A 70 -5.80 0.81 4.55
C SER A 70 -6.35 0.37 5.90
N ARG A 71 -7.54 -0.25 5.94
CA ARG A 71 -8.18 -0.79 7.14
C ARG A 71 -7.94 -2.29 7.30
N GLY A 72 -7.14 -2.88 6.42
CA GLY A 72 -6.82 -4.30 6.43
C GLY A 72 -5.89 -4.67 7.57
N MET A 73 -5.98 -5.94 7.98
CA MET A 73 -5.08 -6.50 8.98
C MET A 73 -3.71 -6.77 8.35
N THR A 74 -2.67 -6.11 8.86
CA THR A 74 -1.29 -6.34 8.46
C THR A 74 -0.71 -7.56 9.16
N GLY A 75 0.32 -8.17 8.58
CA GLY A 75 1.06 -9.24 9.22
C GLY A 75 2.06 -9.87 8.27
N ASP A 76 2.45 -11.10 8.58
CA ASP A 76 3.38 -11.90 7.80
C ASP A 76 2.70 -13.15 7.23
N SER A 77 3.16 -13.61 6.07
CA SER A 77 2.91 -14.96 5.57
C SER A 77 4.21 -15.55 5.04
N LYS A 78 4.86 -16.41 5.85
CA LYS A 78 6.11 -17.09 5.49
C LYS A 78 7.24 -16.12 5.13
N GLY A 79 7.39 -15.02 5.87
CA GLY A 79 8.39 -13.97 5.63
C GLY A 79 7.97 -12.90 4.62
N ILE A 80 6.74 -12.97 4.10
CA ILE A 80 6.17 -11.98 3.19
C ILE A 80 5.23 -11.04 3.98
N PRO A 81 5.58 -9.75 4.12
CA PRO A 81 4.71 -8.77 4.74
C PRO A 81 3.46 -8.60 3.87
N LYS A 82 2.29 -8.62 4.50
CA LYS A 82 1.01 -8.64 3.80
C LYS A 82 -0.02 -7.74 4.46
N VAL A 83 -1.04 -7.42 3.68
CA VAL A 83 -2.32 -6.89 4.17
C VAL A 83 -3.46 -7.83 3.78
N ALA A 84 -4.36 -8.11 4.72
CA ALA A 84 -5.60 -8.83 4.47
C ALA A 84 -6.75 -7.83 4.29
N CYS A 85 -7.47 -7.90 3.17
CA CYS A 85 -8.66 -7.11 2.93
C CYS A 85 -9.65 -7.31 4.10
N PRO A 86 -10.12 -6.23 4.75
CA PRO A 86 -10.93 -6.36 5.96
C PRO A 86 -12.30 -7.00 5.67
N LEU A 87 -12.80 -6.86 4.44
CA LEU A 87 -14.11 -7.36 4.03
C LEU A 87 -14.06 -8.82 3.55
N HIS A 88 -13.06 -9.17 2.75
CA HIS A 88 -13.05 -10.44 1.99
C HIS A 88 -11.87 -11.36 2.31
N LYS A 89 -11.00 -10.95 3.24
CA LYS A 89 -9.84 -11.71 3.73
C LYS A 89 -8.79 -12.09 2.67
N LYS A 90 -8.96 -11.65 1.42
CA LYS A 90 -7.93 -11.72 0.39
C LYS A 90 -6.67 -11.00 0.87
N THR A 91 -5.56 -11.72 0.83
CA THR A 91 -4.25 -11.29 1.30
C THR A 91 -3.37 -10.89 0.12
N PHE A 92 -2.66 -9.77 0.29
CA PHE A 92 -1.78 -9.23 -0.73
C PHE A 92 -0.41 -8.96 -0.14
N SER A 93 0.64 -9.33 -0.86
CA SER A 93 2.02 -8.98 -0.56
C SER A 93 2.20 -7.47 -0.64
N LEU A 94 2.80 -6.88 0.39
CA LEU A 94 3.16 -5.47 0.41
C LEU A 94 4.52 -5.21 -0.25
N LYS A 95 5.27 -6.26 -0.63
CA LYS A 95 6.56 -6.15 -1.34
C LYS A 95 6.37 -5.99 -2.85
N ASP A 96 5.52 -6.80 -3.45
CA ASP A 96 5.35 -6.88 -4.91
C ASP A 96 3.88 -6.78 -5.38
N GLY A 97 2.94 -6.75 -4.44
CA GLY A 97 1.52 -6.65 -4.73
C GLY A 97 0.83 -7.96 -5.11
N SER A 98 1.55 -9.08 -5.13
CA SER A 98 0.98 -10.39 -5.48
C SER A 98 -0.16 -10.77 -4.55
N ASN A 99 -1.21 -11.40 -5.10
CA ASN A 99 -2.25 -12.02 -4.31
C ASN A 99 -1.74 -13.37 -3.79
N LEU A 100 -1.75 -13.54 -2.47
CA LEU A 100 -1.19 -14.71 -1.80
C LEU A 100 -2.18 -15.89 -1.70
N ASN A 101 -3.34 -15.79 -2.37
CA ASN A 101 -4.42 -16.79 -2.36
C ASN A 101 -4.46 -17.61 -3.66
N GLY A 102 -3.53 -17.39 -4.60
CA GLY A 102 -3.43 -18.13 -5.85
C GLY A 102 -4.35 -17.64 -6.98
N GLU A 103 -4.83 -16.40 -6.90
CA GLU A 103 -5.62 -15.76 -7.96
C GLU A 103 -4.78 -14.74 -8.74
N ASP A 104 -5.10 -14.52 -10.02
CA ASP A 104 -4.25 -13.79 -10.97
C ASP A 104 -4.31 -12.25 -10.88
N TYR A 105 -5.04 -11.69 -9.92
CA TYR A 105 -5.10 -10.25 -9.72
C TYR A 105 -4.10 -9.79 -8.65
N LYS A 106 -3.55 -8.58 -8.82
CA LYS A 106 -2.56 -7.98 -7.92
C LYS A 106 -2.95 -6.57 -7.53
N ILE A 107 -2.27 -6.03 -6.52
CA ILE A 107 -2.36 -4.62 -6.13
C ILE A 107 -1.09 -3.87 -6.57
N ALA A 108 -1.22 -2.59 -6.90
CA ALA A 108 -0.08 -1.72 -7.11
C ALA A 108 0.62 -1.41 -5.77
N VAL A 109 1.96 -1.41 -5.77
CA VAL A 109 2.81 -1.03 -4.63
C VAL A 109 3.66 0.20 -4.94
N TYR A 110 3.93 1.01 -3.93
CA TYR A 110 4.61 2.30 -4.08
C TYR A 110 5.82 2.39 -3.14
N PRO A 111 6.96 2.95 -3.58
CA PRO A 111 8.12 3.18 -2.73
C PRO A 111 7.77 4.13 -1.59
N VAL A 112 8.23 3.78 -0.39
CA VAL A 112 8.10 4.62 0.82
C VAL A 112 9.49 5.03 1.28
N LYS A 113 9.63 6.30 1.67
CA LYS A 113 10.86 6.84 2.25
C LYS A 113 10.51 7.65 3.49
N ILE A 114 11.32 7.52 4.54
CA ILE A 114 11.21 8.32 5.76
C ILE A 114 12.40 9.27 5.83
N GLU A 115 12.15 10.57 5.97
CA GLU A 115 13.18 11.59 6.17
C GLU A 115 12.72 12.56 7.24
N ASN A 116 13.54 12.79 8.28
CA ASN A 116 13.22 13.69 9.39
C ASN A 116 11.82 13.44 9.99
N GLU A 117 11.50 12.18 10.27
CA GLU A 117 10.18 11.74 10.79
C GLU A 117 8.98 12.06 9.88
N ILE A 118 9.24 12.38 8.60
CA ILE A 118 8.21 12.59 7.59
C ILE A 118 8.16 11.40 6.64
N VAL A 119 6.96 10.92 6.37
CA VAL A 119 6.67 9.84 5.42
C VAL A 119 6.49 10.44 4.03
N TYR A 120 7.17 9.85 3.05
CA TYR A 120 7.06 10.19 1.64
C TYR A 120 6.69 8.96 0.81
N ILE A 121 5.86 9.17 -0.22
CA ILE A 121 5.49 8.14 -1.20
C ILE A 121 6.00 8.53 -2.58
N GLY A 122 6.60 7.58 -3.28
CA GLY A 122 7.19 7.77 -4.62
C GLY A 122 6.22 7.47 -5.75
N PHE A 123 6.15 8.38 -6.73
CA PHE A 123 5.34 8.26 -7.95
C PHE A 123 6.16 8.56 -9.21
N THR A 124 5.66 8.11 -10.38
CA THR A 124 6.30 8.27 -11.70
C THR A 124 5.75 9.44 -12.53
N ASP A 125 4.68 10.07 -12.06
CA ASP A 125 3.81 11.02 -12.78
C ASP A 125 3.58 12.34 -12.03
#